data_AF-A0A5E4NAH3-F1
#
_entry.id   AF-A0A5E4NAH3-F1
#
_cell.length_a   1.000
_cell.length_b   1.000
_cell.length_c   1.000
_cell.angle_alpha   90.00
_cell.angle_beta   90.00
_cell.angle_gamma   90.00
#
_symmetry.space_group_name_H-M   'P 1'
#
loop_
_entity.id
_entity.type
_entity.pdbx_description
1 polymer ?
#
loop_
_entity_poly.entity_id
_entity_poly.type
_entity_poly.pdbx_seq_one_letter_code
_entity_poly.pdbx_strand_id
1 'polypeptide(L)'
;MLERLYSKRTPIMNVFADRTVTAVSVTRKLEISECEWSIIEQLIVLLKPLQALTKLFCGELGSSFSMDTIAYQLTTRIELQWKDIVIARHIASFLDPKYKNIDHEPSQVREIIRSHVLRFIESIALNISQNMYEEE
;
A
#
# COMPACT_ATOMS: atom_id res chain seq x y z
N MET A 1 -3.94 11.03 5.69
CA MET A 1 -2.93 11.93 6.29
C MET A 1 -1.90 12.40 5.27
N LEU A 2 -1.29 11.49 4.49
CA LEU A 2 -0.35 11.84 3.40
C LEU A 2 -0.92 12.88 2.40
N GLU A 3 -2.17 12.72 1.98
CA GLU A 3 -2.85 13.70 1.09
C GLU A 3 -2.89 15.13 1.66
N ARG A 4 -3.12 15.24 2.98
CA ARG A 4 -3.13 16.55 3.67
C ARG A 4 -1.73 17.15 3.74
N LEU A 5 -0.71 16.32 3.90
CA LEU A 5 0.69 16.77 3.85
C LEU A 5 1.03 17.28 2.45
N TYR A 6 0.72 16.50 1.41
CA TYR A 6 1.03 16.84 0.02
C TYR A 6 0.28 18.10 -0.46
N SER A 7 -1.01 18.22 -0.15
CA SER A 7 -1.81 19.43 -0.46
C SER A 7 -1.32 20.70 0.24
N LYS A 8 -0.48 20.58 1.28
CA LYS A 8 0.12 21.71 2.00
C LYS A 8 1.60 21.91 1.67
N ARG A 9 2.12 21.23 0.65
CA ARG A 9 3.53 21.34 0.21
C ARG A 9 3.98 22.79 0.02
N THR A 10 3.26 23.59 -0.77
CA THR A 10 3.64 24.99 -1.03
C THR A 10 3.66 25.87 0.23
N PRO A 11 2.63 25.87 1.09
CA PRO A 11 2.70 26.52 2.39
C PRO A 11 3.88 26.08 3.26
N ILE A 12 4.18 24.77 3.30
CA ILE A 12 5.29 24.21 4.08
C ILE A 12 6.63 24.74 3.57
N MET A 13 6.85 24.69 2.25
CA MET A 13 8.08 25.21 1.62
C MET A 13 8.26 26.70 1.85
N ASN A 14 7.17 27.48 1.80
CA ASN A 14 7.22 28.92 2.07
C ASN A 14 7.62 29.23 3.52
N VAL A 15 7.08 28.48 4.49
CA VAL A 15 7.46 28.62 5.92
C VAL A 15 8.92 28.24 6.15
N PHE A 16 9.42 27.23 5.43
CA PHE A 16 10.83 26.81 5.53
C PHE A 16 11.80 27.77 4.85
N ALA A 17 11.36 28.47 3.81
CA ALA A 17 12.12 29.53 3.17
C ALA A 17 12.21 30.80 4.02
N ASP A 18 11.19 31.07 4.86
CA ASP A 18 11.15 32.24 5.73
C ASP A 18 12.04 32.09 6.98
N ARG A 19 13.14 32.84 7.01
CA ARG A 19 14.12 32.85 8.12
C ARG A 19 13.68 33.64 9.34
N THR A 20 12.62 34.44 9.23
CA THR A 20 12.04 35.18 10.36
C THR A 20 11.14 34.29 11.21
N VAL A 21 10.58 33.23 10.61
CA VAL A 21 9.67 32.28 11.25
C VAL A 21 10.37 30.96 11.58
N THR A 22 11.28 30.47 10.71
CA THR A 22 11.90 29.16 10.87
C THR A 22 13.43 29.24 10.92
N ALA A 23 14.01 28.79 12.04
CA ALA A 23 15.46 28.67 12.17
C ALA A 23 16.04 27.62 11.19
N VAL A 24 17.20 27.92 10.61
CA VAL A 24 17.88 27.07 9.61
C VAL A 24 18.11 25.64 10.13
N SER A 25 18.41 25.49 11.43
CA SER A 25 18.62 24.20 12.08
C SER A 25 17.34 23.35 12.18
N VAL A 26 16.18 23.98 12.26
CA VAL A 26 14.86 23.32 12.26
C VAL A 26 14.46 22.97 10.83
N THR A 27 14.66 23.87 9.88
CA THR A 27 14.42 23.61 8.44
C THR A 27 15.18 22.37 7.99
N ARG A 28 16.50 22.30 8.22
CA ARG A 28 17.33 21.18 7.75
C ARG A 28 16.91 19.81 8.31
N LYS A 29 16.28 19.77 9.49
CA LYS A 29 15.81 18.53 10.12
C LYS A 29 14.45 18.05 9.60
N LEU A 30 13.65 18.97 9.05
CA LEU A 30 12.26 18.73 8.65
C LEU A 30 12.05 18.91 7.13
N GLU A 31 13.10 19.29 6.41
CA GLU A 31 13.08 19.51 4.98
C GLU A 31 12.82 18.19 4.27
N ILE A 32 11.68 18.14 3.58
CA ILE A 32 11.34 17.06 2.66
C ILE A 32 11.86 17.52 1.29
N SER A 33 12.78 16.75 0.73
CA SER A 33 13.36 17.01 -0.58
C SER A 33 12.32 16.85 -1.70
N GLU A 34 12.61 17.43 -2.86
CA GLU A 34 11.79 17.28 -4.07
C GLU A 34 11.59 15.81 -4.47
N CYS A 35 12.63 14.98 -4.31
CA CYS A 35 12.54 13.53 -4.56
C CYS A 35 11.57 12.85 -3.58
N GLU A 36 11.63 13.18 -2.30
CA GLU A 36 10.72 12.64 -1.28
C GLU A 36 9.28 13.12 -1.50
N TRP A 37 9.06 14.36 -1.95
CA TRP A 37 7.74 14.83 -2.35
C TRP A 37 7.17 14.04 -3.53
N SER A 38 8.00 13.68 -4.51
CA SER A 38 7.61 12.82 -5.63
C SER A 38 7.24 11.41 -5.16
N ILE A 39 7.99 10.83 -4.22
CA ILE A 39 7.64 9.54 -3.60
C ILE A 39 6.30 9.63 -2.87
N ILE A 40 6.05 10.70 -2.11
CA ILE A 40 4.78 10.95 -1.42
C ILE A 40 3.61 11.04 -2.42
N GLU A 41 3.81 11.72 -3.55
CA GLU A 41 2.80 11.81 -4.61
C GLU A 41 2.46 10.45 -5.20
N GLN A 42 3.49 9.65 -5.54
CA GLN A 42 3.31 8.30 -6.05
C GLN A 42 2.58 7.40 -5.03
N LEU A 43 2.98 7.46 -3.76
CA LEU A 43 2.32 6.74 -2.68
C LEU A 43 0.84 7.12 -2.54
N ILE A 44 0.49 8.40 -2.63
CA ILE A 44 -0.91 8.84 -2.59
C ILE A 44 -1.70 8.18 -3.73
N VAL A 45 -1.13 8.17 -4.94
CA VAL A 45 -1.77 7.57 -6.12
C VAL A 45 -1.99 6.06 -5.94
N LEU A 46 -1.01 5.34 -5.38
CA LEU A 46 -1.08 3.90 -5.14
C LEU A 46 -2.05 3.55 -3.99
N LEU A 47 -2.13 4.37 -2.95
CA LEU A 47 -2.92 4.10 -1.76
C LEU A 47 -4.41 4.39 -1.94
N LYS A 48 -4.81 5.27 -2.87
CA LYS A 48 -6.21 5.59 -3.17
C LYS A 48 -7.10 4.38 -3.50
N PRO A 49 -6.74 3.50 -4.46
CA PRO A 49 -7.55 2.32 -4.77
C PRO A 49 -7.62 1.34 -3.59
N LEU A 50 -6.53 1.19 -2.82
CA LEU A 50 -6.53 0.38 -1.61
C LEU A 50 -7.48 0.92 -0.55
N GLN A 51 -7.48 2.24 -0.33
CA GLN A 51 -8.41 2.89 0.61
C GLN A 51 -9.88 2.71 0.17
N ALA A 52 -10.18 2.83 -1.12
CA ALA A 52 -11.52 2.59 -1.65
C ALA A 52 -11.96 1.14 -1.41
N LEU A 53 -11.06 0.18 -1.59
CA LEU A 53 -11.31 -1.22 -1.36
C LEU A 53 -11.55 -1.56 0.12
N THR A 54 -10.71 -1.03 1.03
CA THR A 54 -10.91 -1.18 2.47
C THR A 54 -12.27 -0.64 2.88
N LYS A 55 -12.68 0.53 2.40
CA LYS A 55 -14.00 1.09 2.69
C LYS A 55 -15.16 0.27 2.11
N LEU A 56 -14.99 -0.31 0.91
CA LEU A 56 -15.97 -1.25 0.34
C LEU A 56 -16.13 -2.49 1.24
N PHE A 57 -15.02 -3.10 1.68
CA PHE A 57 -15.06 -4.26 2.57
C PHE A 57 -15.60 -3.96 3.97
N CYS A 58 -15.34 -2.75 4.48
CA CYS A 58 -15.92 -2.27 5.73
C CYS A 58 -17.41 -1.93 5.61
N GLY A 59 -18.02 -1.99 4.41
CA GLY A 59 -19.42 -1.65 4.17
C GLY A 59 -19.72 -0.14 4.22
N GLU A 60 -18.67 0.70 4.23
CA GLU A 60 -18.78 2.15 4.32
C GLU A 60 -18.97 2.84 2.96
N LEU A 61 -18.67 2.13 1.87
CA LEU A 61 -19.03 2.54 0.52
C LEU A 61 -20.38 1.94 0.14
N GLY A 62 -21.37 2.78 -0.17
CA GLY A 62 -22.58 2.34 -0.86
C GLY A 62 -22.22 1.70 -2.21
N SER A 63 -23.16 0.95 -2.79
CA SER A 63 -23.08 0.12 -4.01
C SER A 63 -22.56 0.79 -5.30
N SER A 64 -22.00 1.99 -5.21
CA SER A 64 -21.57 2.84 -6.31
C SER A 64 -20.21 2.47 -6.89
N PHE A 65 -19.41 1.62 -6.24
CA PHE A 65 -18.14 1.12 -6.78
C PHE A 65 -18.26 -0.36 -7.12
N SER A 66 -18.13 -0.68 -8.42
CA SER A 66 -18.01 -2.07 -8.85
C SER A 66 -16.65 -2.63 -8.45
N MET A 67 -16.67 -3.88 -8.02
CA MET A 67 -15.46 -4.67 -7.74
C MET A 67 -14.51 -4.70 -8.94
N ASP A 68 -15.07 -4.72 -10.16
CA ASP A 68 -14.31 -4.73 -11.42
C ASP A 68 -13.47 -3.47 -11.60
N THR A 69 -14.03 -2.31 -11.23
CA THR A 69 -13.33 -1.02 -11.31
C THR A 69 -12.16 -0.98 -10.34
N ILE A 70 -12.32 -1.57 -9.15
CA ILE A 70 -11.26 -1.61 -8.15
C ILE A 70 -10.18 -2.62 -8.53
N ALA A 71 -10.57 -3.81 -9.00
CA ALA A 71 -9.64 -4.83 -9.50
C ALA A 71 -8.79 -4.29 -10.67
N TYR A 72 -9.41 -3.54 -11.60
CA TYR A 72 -8.70 -2.87 -12.68
C TYR A 72 -7.69 -1.82 -12.16
N GLN A 73 -8.08 -0.96 -11.22
CA GLN A 73 -7.20 0.06 -10.65
C GLN A 73 -6.02 -0.56 -9.88
N LEU A 74 -6.24 -1.68 -9.19
CA LEU A 74 -5.16 -2.39 -8.48
C LEU A 74 -4.21 -3.11 -9.43
N THR A 75 -4.73 -3.75 -10.48
CA THR A 75 -3.92 -4.43 -11.50
C THR A 75 -3.06 -3.44 -12.28
N THR A 76 -3.63 -2.28 -12.64
CA THR A 76 -2.93 -1.27 -13.45
C THR A 76 -1.95 -0.40 -12.65
N ARG A 77 -2.22 -0.15 -11.37
CA ARG A 77 -1.37 0.74 -10.55
C ARG A 77 -0.41 0.00 -9.63
N ILE A 78 -0.74 -1.22 -9.20
CA ILE A 78 0.06 -2.02 -8.26
C ILE A 78 0.71 -3.24 -8.97
N GLU A 79 0.56 -3.35 -10.29
CA GLU A 79 1.10 -4.47 -11.10
C GLU A 79 0.74 -5.86 -10.55
N LEU A 80 -0.39 -5.98 -9.86
CA LEU A 80 -0.85 -7.26 -9.33
C LEU A 80 -1.30 -8.14 -10.50
N GLN A 81 -0.46 -9.11 -10.90
CA GLN A 81 -0.78 -10.08 -11.94
C GLN A 81 -1.69 -11.18 -11.35
N TRP A 82 -2.99 -11.09 -11.61
CA TRP A 82 -3.96 -12.09 -11.16
C TRP A 82 -4.18 -13.13 -12.27
N LYS A 83 -3.78 -14.39 -12.03
CA LYS A 83 -3.92 -15.49 -13.00
C LYS A 83 -5.30 -16.19 -12.95
N ASP A 84 -6.10 -15.97 -11.92
CA ASP A 84 -7.37 -16.68 -11.67
C ASP A 84 -8.52 -15.75 -11.26
N ILE A 85 -9.76 -16.29 -11.25
CA ILE A 85 -10.99 -15.62 -10.79
C ILE A 85 -10.85 -15.30 -9.29
N VAL A 86 -10.36 -14.12 -8.96
CA VAL A 86 -10.19 -13.66 -7.58
C VAL A 86 -11.48 -13.02 -7.11
N ILE A 87 -12.15 -13.69 -6.17
CA ILE A 87 -13.33 -13.16 -5.49
C ILE A 87 -12.90 -12.05 -4.52
N ALA A 88 -13.69 -10.99 -4.38
CA ALA A 88 -13.54 -9.92 -3.37
C ALA A 88 -12.93 -10.39 -2.06
N ARG A 89 -13.45 -11.49 -1.52
CA ARG A 89 -13.12 -12.04 -0.20
C ARG A 89 -11.64 -12.41 -0.08
N HIS A 90 -11.04 -12.93 -1.15
CA HIS A 90 -9.61 -13.22 -1.20
C HIS A 90 -8.79 -11.93 -1.14
N ILE A 91 -9.22 -10.87 -1.84
CA ILE A 91 -8.57 -9.56 -1.77
C ILE A 91 -8.73 -8.92 -0.39
N ALA A 92 -9.91 -9.06 0.22
CA ALA A 92 -10.19 -8.58 1.59
C ALA A 92 -9.21 -9.17 2.60
N SER A 93 -8.83 -10.44 2.43
CA SER A 93 -7.91 -11.12 3.35
C SER A 93 -6.51 -10.48 3.42
N PHE A 94 -6.09 -9.78 2.36
CA PHE A 94 -4.82 -9.06 2.31
C PHE A 94 -4.88 -7.67 2.96
N LEU A 95 -6.08 -7.09 3.13
CA LEU A 95 -6.27 -5.69 3.49
C LEU A 95 -6.96 -5.47 4.83
N ASP A 96 -7.85 -6.38 5.24
CA ASP A 96 -8.57 -6.28 6.50
C ASP A 96 -8.16 -7.45 7.44
N PRO A 97 -7.61 -7.14 8.63
CA PRO A 97 -7.26 -8.13 9.64
C PRO A 97 -8.38 -9.12 9.98
N LYS A 98 -9.66 -8.71 9.87
CA LYS A 98 -10.83 -9.56 10.13
C LYS A 98 -10.96 -10.69 9.11
N TYR A 99 -10.50 -10.49 7.88
CA TYR A 99 -10.57 -11.49 6.80
C TYR A 99 -9.26 -12.26 6.61
N LYS A 100 -8.20 -11.91 7.36
CA LYS A 100 -6.86 -12.52 7.30
C LYS A 100 -6.84 -14.03 7.55
N ASN A 101 -7.75 -14.53 8.39
CA ASN A 101 -7.83 -15.95 8.73
C ASN A 101 -8.59 -16.80 7.70
N ILE A 102 -9.15 -16.15 6.68
CA ILE A 102 -9.89 -16.78 5.57
C ILE A 102 -10.99 -17.73 6.12
N ASP A 103 -11.67 -17.31 7.19
CA ASP A 103 -12.70 -18.13 7.88
C ASP A 103 -13.90 -18.48 7.00
N HIS A 104 -14.07 -17.74 5.92
CA HIS A 104 -15.11 -17.86 4.92
C HIS A 104 -14.79 -18.85 3.77
N GLU A 105 -13.57 -19.41 3.74
CA GLU A 105 -13.19 -20.49 2.82
C GLU A 105 -13.18 -21.85 3.54
N PRO A 106 -13.44 -22.97 2.81
CA PRO A 106 -13.35 -24.32 3.35
C PRO A 106 -11.98 -24.60 3.98
N SER A 107 -11.97 -25.41 5.04
CA SER A 107 -10.75 -25.76 5.80
C SER A 107 -9.63 -26.30 4.91
N GLN A 108 -9.98 -27.12 3.92
CA GLN A 108 -9.04 -27.71 2.97
C GLN A 108 -8.39 -26.64 2.06
N VAL A 109 -9.19 -25.73 1.50
CA VAL A 109 -8.71 -24.65 0.63
C VAL A 109 -7.81 -23.70 1.41
N ARG A 110 -8.17 -23.40 2.65
CA ARG A 110 -7.40 -22.54 3.54
C ARG A 110 -6.01 -23.10 3.84
N GLU A 111 -5.90 -24.40 4.07
CA GLU A 111 -4.62 -25.05 4.33
C GLU A 111 -3.72 -25.09 3.09
N ILE A 112 -4.33 -25.26 1.91
CA ILE A 112 -3.62 -25.15 0.62
C ILE A 112 -3.07 -23.73 0.43
N ILE A 113 -3.90 -22.70 0.68
CA ILE A 113 -3.46 -21.30 0.57
C ILE A 113 -2.33 -21.01 1.56
N ARG A 114 -2.46 -21.44 2.83
CA ARG A 114 -1.44 -21.23 3.86
C ARG A 114 -0.12 -21.91 3.51
N SER A 115 -0.15 -23.18 3.11
CA SER A 115 1.05 -23.92 2.71
C SER A 115 1.71 -23.34 1.45
N HIS A 116 0.95 -22.74 0.54
CA HIS A 116 1.50 -22.03 -0.62
C HIS A 116 2.17 -20.70 -0.23
N VAL A 117 1.49 -19.88 0.58
CA VAL A 117 2.04 -18.60 1.07
C VAL A 117 3.30 -18.82 1.92
N LEU A 118 3.30 -19.84 2.78
CA LEU A 118 4.44 -20.14 3.64
C LEU A 118 5.69 -20.53 2.83
N ARG A 119 5.52 -21.41 1.82
CA ARG A 119 6.59 -21.75 0.87
C ARG A 119 7.08 -20.54 0.07
N PHE A 120 6.17 -19.65 -0.31
CA PHE A 120 6.55 -18.43 -1.03
C PHE A 120 7.39 -17.50 -0.15
N ILE A 121 7.01 -17.29 1.11
CA ILE A 121 7.78 -16.49 2.08
C ILE A 121 9.16 -17.11 2.32
N GLU A 122 9.23 -18.42 2.50
CA GLU A 122 10.50 -19.14 2.64
C GLU A 122 11.40 -18.94 1.42
N SER A 123 10.84 -19.00 0.20
CA SER A 123 11.59 -18.76 -1.03
C SER A 123 12.14 -17.33 -1.13
N ILE A 124 11.36 -16.33 -0.69
CA ILE A 124 11.81 -14.93 -0.66
C ILE A 124 12.92 -14.76 0.38
N ALA A 125 12.74 -15.33 1.57
CA ALA A 125 13.74 -15.26 2.64
C ALA A 125 15.08 -15.85 2.18
N LEU A 126 15.04 -16.99 1.49
CA LEU A 126 16.23 -17.62 0.90
C LEU A 126 16.89 -16.72 -0.17
N ASN A 127 16.10 -16.12 -1.05
CA ASN A 127 16.64 -15.19 -2.07
C ASN A 127 17.28 -13.94 -1.46
N ILE A 128 16.69 -13.38 -0.39
CA ILE A 128 17.27 -12.23 0.33
C ILE A 128 18.59 -12.64 1.01
N SER A 129 18.62 -13.82 1.64
CA SER A 129 19.86 -14.34 2.22
C SER A 129 20.94 -14.57 1.18
N GLN A 130 20.61 -15.08 -0.01
CA GLN A 130 21.60 -15.28 -1.08
C GLN A 130 22.15 -13.96 -1.64
N ASN A 131 21.30 -12.95 -1.83
CA ASN A 131 21.75 -11.62 -2.30
C ASN A 131 22.65 -10.88 -1.27
N MET A 132 22.57 -11.23 0.01
CA MET A 132 23.43 -10.67 1.07
C MET A 132 24.84 -11.30 1.12
N TYR A 133 25.08 -12.41 0.43
CA TYR A 133 26.39 -13.08 0.36
C TYR A 133 27.10 -12.88 -1.00
N GLU A 134 26.45 -12.24 -1.98
CA GLU A 134 27.03 -11.95 -3.30
C GLU A 134 27.57 -10.50 -3.44
N GLU A 135 27.43 -9.65 -2.40
CA GLU A 135 27.94 -8.26 -2.37
C GLU A 135 29.31 -8.09 -1.65
N GLU A 136 30.09 -9.17 -1.45
CA GLU A 136 31.47 -9.13 -0.92
C GLU A 136 32.52 -9.49 -1.98
#